data_AF-A0A950A4G4-F1
#
_entry.id   AF-A0A950A4G4-F1
#
_cell.length_a   1.000
_cell.length_b   1.000
_cell.length_c   1.000
_cell.angle_alpha   90.00
_cell.angle_beta   90.00
_cell.angle_gamma   90.00
#
_symmetry.space_group_name_H-M   'P 1'
#
loop_
_entity.id
_entity.type
_entity.pdbx_description
1 polymer ?
#
loop_
_entity_poly.entity_id
_entity_poly.type
_entity_poly.pdbx_seq_one_letter_code
_entity_poly.pdbx_strand_id
1 'polypeptide(L)'
;MSTQYEPVIGLEIHVQLSTRTKMFCGCVLSFNDPPNTHTCPVCLGLPGALPVLNARAVHYGVMIGLALEGDIAERSLFHRKNY
;
A
#
# COMPACT_ATOMS: atom_id res chain seq x y z
N MET A 1 -9.36 35.97 -23.45
CA MET A 1 -10.54 35.46 -22.72
C MET A 1 -10.23 35.53 -21.24
N SER A 2 -10.90 36.41 -20.50
CA SER A 2 -10.75 36.53 -19.04
C SER A 2 -11.72 35.53 -18.40
N THR A 3 -11.22 34.38 -17.95
CA THR A 3 -12.02 33.41 -17.20
C THR A 3 -12.22 33.92 -15.77
N GLN A 4 -13.47 34.01 -15.32
CA GLN A 4 -13.87 34.58 -14.02
C GLN A 4 -13.61 33.64 -12.82
N TYR A 5 -13.26 32.38 -13.10
CA TYR A 5 -13.03 31.34 -12.11
C TYR A 5 -11.77 30.53 -12.47
N GLU A 6 -11.14 29.96 -11.44
CA GLU A 6 -9.94 29.14 -11.54
C GLU A 6 -10.23 27.72 -10.98
N PRO A 7 -9.96 26.64 -11.74
CA PRO A 7 -10.15 25.29 -11.25
C PRO A 7 -9.03 24.87 -10.30
N VAL A 8 -9.40 24.33 -9.14
CA VAL A 8 -8.47 23.71 -8.18
C VAL A 8 -8.71 22.21 -8.16
N ILE A 9 -7.71 21.43 -8.58
CA ILE A 9 -7.82 19.98 -8.77
C ILE A 9 -6.75 19.28 -7.93
N GLY A 10 -7.17 18.29 -7.13
CA GLY A 10 -6.30 17.39 -6.40
C GLY A 10 -6.49 15.95 -6.90
N LEU A 11 -5.41 15.18 -6.92
CA LEU A 11 -5.41 13.77 -7.33
C LEU A 11 -4.96 12.88 -6.16
N GLU A 12 -5.65 11.75 -5.98
CA GLU A 12 -5.24 10.68 -5.07
C GLU A 12 -4.90 9.44 -5.91
N ILE A 13 -3.68 8.93 -5.77
CA ILE A 13 -3.15 7.87 -6.61
C ILE A 13 -2.74 6.71 -5.73
N HIS A 14 -3.32 5.53 -5.97
CA HIS A 14 -2.86 4.27 -5.39
C HIS A 14 -2.01 3.50 -6.39
N VAL A 15 -0.81 3.10 -5.96
CA VAL A 15 0.15 2.33 -6.77
C VAL A 15 0.35 0.96 -6.14
N GLN A 16 0.20 -0.11 -6.93
CA GLN A 16 0.47 -1.47 -6.47
C GLN A 16 1.97 -1.76 -6.54
N LEU A 17 2.58 -2.03 -5.39
CA LEU A 17 4.00 -2.36 -5.31
C LEU A 17 4.30 -3.75 -5.89
N SER A 18 5.29 -3.83 -6.79
CA SER A 18 5.74 -5.09 -7.42
C SER A 18 6.59 -5.95 -6.47
N THR A 19 5.94 -6.41 -5.39
CA THR A 19 6.49 -7.30 -4.37
C THR A 19 6.08 -8.74 -4.65
N ARG A 20 6.86 -9.72 -4.17
CA ARG A 20 6.53 -11.15 -4.34
C ARG A 20 5.41 -11.61 -3.42
N THR A 21 5.27 -10.98 -2.26
CA THR A 21 4.32 -11.34 -1.20
C THR A 21 3.51 -10.13 -0.77
N LYS A 22 2.36 -10.35 -0.14
CA LYS A 22 1.47 -9.29 0.39
C LYS A 22 2.16 -8.42 1.45
N MET A 23 1.49 -7.33 1.84
CA MET A 23 2.03 -6.32 2.76
C MET A 23 2.19 -6.82 4.20
N PHE A 24 1.26 -7.65 4.67
CA PHE A 24 1.18 -8.08 6.07
C PHE A 24 1.23 -9.60 6.28
N CYS A 25 1.43 -10.38 5.22
CA CYS A 25 1.56 -11.83 5.28
C CYS A 25 2.40 -12.39 4.13
N GLY A 26 2.80 -13.66 4.22
CA GLY A 26 3.63 -14.33 3.22
C GLY A 26 2.91 -14.83 1.97
N CYS A 27 1.60 -14.59 1.80
CA CYS A 27 0.88 -15.00 0.59
C CYS A 27 1.49 -14.33 -0.65
N VAL A 28 1.52 -15.07 -1.76
CA VAL A 28 1.98 -14.58 -3.06
C VAL A 28 1.10 -13.42 -3.53
N LEU A 29 1.74 -12.44 -4.17
CA LEU A 29 1.08 -11.40 -4.96
C LEU A 29 1.21 -11.76 -6.44
N SER A 30 0.08 -12.04 -7.07
CA SER A 30 0.00 -12.48 -8.47
C SER A 30 -1.35 -12.05 -9.08
N PHE A 31 -1.44 -12.14 -10.41
CA PHE A 31 -2.61 -11.72 -11.18
C PHE A 31 -3.20 -12.91 -11.92
N ASN A 32 -4.53 -12.89 -12.11
CA ASN A 32 -5.31 -13.89 -12.87
C ASN A 32 -5.29 -15.32 -12.32
N ASP A 33 -4.93 -15.53 -11.06
CA ASP A 33 -5.11 -16.82 -10.39
C ASP A 33 -6.57 -17.06 -9.98
N PRO A 34 -6.99 -18.32 -9.77
CA PRO A 34 -8.34 -18.63 -9.34
C PRO A 34 -8.72 -17.96 -8.01
N PRO A 35 -10.03 -17.74 -7.75
CA PRO A 35 -10.50 -17.11 -6.53
C PRO A 35 -9.98 -17.81 -5.27
N ASN A 36 -9.57 -17.01 -4.28
CA ASN A 36 -9.12 -17.45 -2.95
C ASN A 36 -7.87 -18.36 -2.92
N THR A 37 -7.13 -18.51 -4.03
CA THR A 37 -5.92 -19.35 -4.11
C THR A 37 -4.79 -18.88 -3.18
N HIS A 38 -4.50 -17.58 -3.16
CA HIS A 38 -3.40 -17.01 -2.38
C HIS A 38 -3.91 -16.30 -1.13
N THR A 39 -4.52 -17.06 -0.23
CA THR A 39 -5.10 -16.56 1.02
C THR A 39 -4.53 -17.26 2.26
N CYS A 40 -4.66 -16.62 3.41
CA CYS A 40 -4.27 -17.16 4.72
C CYS A 40 -5.08 -16.46 5.81
N PRO A 41 -5.03 -16.93 7.07
CA PRO A 41 -5.78 -16.32 8.17
C PRO A 41 -5.57 -14.82 8.34
N VAL A 42 -4.36 -14.31 8.08
CA VAL A 42 -4.04 -12.87 8.21
C VAL A 42 -4.80 -12.04 7.17
N CYS A 43 -4.67 -12.36 5.88
CA CYS A 43 -5.30 -11.55 4.83
C CYS A 43 -6.80 -11.83 4.67
N LEU A 44 -7.33 -12.86 5.33
CA LEU A 44 -8.76 -13.12 5.46
C LEU A 44 -9.37 -12.48 6.72
N GLY A 45 -8.56 -11.89 7.60
CA GLY A 45 -9.06 -11.27 8.84
C GLY A 45 -9.63 -12.28 9.85
N LEU A 46 -9.09 -13.50 9.89
CA LEU A 46 -9.58 -14.54 10.81
C LEU A 46 -9.15 -14.26 12.26
N PRO A 47 -9.93 -14.73 13.25
CA PRO A 47 -9.60 -14.58 14.66
C PRO A 47 -8.20 -15.12 15.01
N GLY A 48 -7.44 -14.37 15.80
CA GLY A 48 -6.11 -14.75 16.27
C GLY A 48 -4.97 -14.54 15.26
N ALA A 49 -5.26 -14.10 14.04
CA ALA A 49 -4.23 -13.80 13.05
C ALA A 49 -3.55 -12.44 13.31
N LEU A 50 -2.22 -12.38 13.15
CA LEU A 50 -1.41 -11.17 13.40
C LEU A 50 -0.66 -10.72 12.13
N PRO A 51 -0.56 -9.41 11.85
CA PRO A 51 0.15 -8.89 10.68
C PRO A 51 1.67 -8.88 10.89
N VAL A 52 2.42 -9.19 9.82
CA VAL A 52 3.89 -9.04 9.78
C VAL A 52 4.27 -8.22 8.55
N LEU A 53 4.93 -7.09 8.78
CA LEU A 53 5.27 -6.10 7.75
C LEU A 53 6.26 -6.64 6.72
N ASN A 54 6.00 -6.36 5.44
CA ASN A 54 6.87 -6.70 4.33
C ASN A 54 8.02 -5.69 4.15
N ALA A 55 9.25 -6.12 4.44
CA ALA A 55 10.45 -5.28 4.34
C ALA A 55 10.68 -4.70 2.93
N ARG A 56 10.37 -5.46 1.87
CA ARG A 56 10.54 -4.98 0.49
C ARG A 56 9.51 -3.92 0.13
N ALA A 57 8.30 -4.04 0.65
CA ALA A 57 7.28 -3.00 0.49
C ALA A 57 7.68 -1.69 1.19
N VAL A 58 8.27 -1.77 2.39
CA VAL A 58 8.84 -0.59 3.07
C VAL A 58 9.96 0.03 2.26
N HIS A 59 10.89 -0.78 1.76
CA HIS A 59 12.00 -0.31 0.92
C HIS A 59 11.48 0.44 -0.32
N TYR A 60 10.50 -0.12 -1.03
CA TYR A 60 9.88 0.57 -2.18
C TYR A 60 9.14 1.85 -1.79
N GLY A 61 8.45 1.88 -0.64
CA GLY A 61 7.82 3.09 -0.13
C GLY A 61 8.82 4.22 0.11
N VAL A 62 9.97 3.92 0.71
CA VAL A 62 11.07 4.89 0.90
C VAL A 62 11.65 5.34 -0.45
N MET A 63 11.88 4.40 -1.38
CA MET A 63 12.37 4.73 -2.71
C MET A 63 11.42 5.66 -3.48
N ILE A 64 10.10 5.43 -3.39
CA ILE A 64 9.09 6.31 -3.99
C ILE A 64 9.13 7.69 -3.34
N GLY A 65 9.21 7.76 -2.00
CA GLY A 65 9.33 9.04 -1.29
C GLY A 65 10.54 9.86 -1.75
N LEU A 66 11.71 9.24 -1.85
CA LEU A 66 12.93 9.88 -2.35
C LEU A 66 12.80 10.29 -3.83
N ALA A 67 12.19 9.45 -4.67
CA ALA A 67 12.01 9.74 -6.09
C ALA A 67 11.02 10.90 -6.34
N LEU A 68 10.14 11.18 -5.39
CA LEU A 68 9.20 12.30 -5.41
C LEU A 68 9.71 13.52 -4.62
N GLU A 69 11.01 13.55 -4.29
CA GLU A 69 11.66 14.63 -3.53
C GLU A 69 11.02 14.88 -2.15
N GLY A 70 10.43 13.83 -1.56
CA GLY A 70 9.80 13.90 -0.25
C GLY A 70 10.78 13.69 0.90
N ASP A 71 10.52 14.35 2.02
CA ASP A 71 11.25 14.15 3.28
C ASP A 71 10.83 12.85 3.97
N ILE A 72 11.79 11.95 4.18
CA ILE A 72 11.52 10.64 4.80
C ILE A 72 11.51 10.76 6.32
N ALA A 73 10.39 10.43 6.94
CA ALA A 73 10.28 10.37 8.39
C ALA A 73 11.13 9.23 8.98
N GLU A 74 11.95 9.55 9.99
CA GLU A 74 12.75 8.55 10.73
C GLU A 74 11.88 7.49 11.43
N ARG A 75 10.65 7.88 11.81
CA ARG A 75 9.68 7.01 12.47
C ARG A 75 8.30 7.16 11.82
N SER A 76 7.72 6.03 11.43
CA SER A 76 6.35 5.94 10.94
C SER A 76 5.61 4.80 11.64
N LEU A 77 4.27 4.93 11.73
CA LEU A 77 3.39 3.99 12.42
C LEU A 77 2.25 3.57 11.49
N PHE A 78 1.94 2.28 11.48
CA PHE A 78 0.72 1.78 10.86
C PHE A 78 -0.48 2.02 11.77
N HIS A 79 -1.55 2.57 11.19
CA HIS A 79 -2.82 2.84 11.89
C HIS A 79 -3.95 1.98 11.29
N ARG A 80 -4.98 1.72 12.10
CA ARG A 80 -6.20 1.03 11.65
C ARG A 80 -7.21 2.07 11.16
N LYS A 81 -7.57 2.01 9.88
CA LYS A 81 -8.68 2.79 9.29
C LYS A 81 -9.94 1.90 9.31
N ASN A 82 -10.82 2.09 10.29
CA ASN A 82 -12.04 1.29 10.45
C ASN A 82 -13.17 1.90 9.61
N TYR A 83 -13.85 1.07 8.83
CA TYR A 83 -15.04 1.39 8.04
C TYR A 83 -15.86 0.12 7.79
#